data_AF-A0A6G4AVG1-F1
#
_entry.id   AF-A0A6G4AVG1-F1
#
_cell.length_a   1.000
_cell.length_b   1.000
_cell.length_c   1.000
_cell.angle_alpha   90.00
_cell.angle_beta   90.00
_cell.angle_gamma   90.00
#
_symmetry.space_group_name_H-M   'P 1'
#
loop_
_entity.id
_entity.type
_entity.pdbx_description
1 polymer ?
#
loop_
_entity_poly.entity_id
_entity_poly.type
_entity_poly.pdbx_seq_one_letter_code
_entity_poly.pdbx_strand_id
1 'polypeptide(L)'
;MSEVYRSYTPAEKRQRAWLLVRTAKQAAADAVDPKLNRQLDRIDQAAAERGQREAAALVRQDEKAKATLAAAKAAERAARGKDRAAARDARKEAERRARATEKAMRRAGL
;
A
#
# COMPACT_ATOMS: atom_id res chain seq x y z
N MET A 1 13.76 -11.91 4.51
CA MET A 1 12.74 -11.40 5.46
C MET A 1 11.83 -10.49 4.67
N SER A 2 10.57 -10.87 4.45
CA SER A 2 9.57 -9.99 3.82
C SER A 2 9.44 -8.74 4.69
N GLU A 3 9.78 -7.58 4.13
CA GLU A 3 9.66 -6.31 4.85
C GLU A 3 8.18 -6.09 5.20
N VAL A 4 7.87 -6.00 6.49
CA VAL A 4 6.48 -5.78 6.93
C VAL A 4 6.06 -4.41 6.42
N TYR A 5 5.04 -4.35 5.58
CA TYR A 5 4.48 -3.09 5.11
C TYR A 5 3.92 -2.31 6.32
N ARG A 6 4.56 -1.18 6.63
CA ARG A 6 4.22 -0.30 7.76
C ARG A 6 3.77 1.05 7.25
N SER A 7 2.55 1.45 7.62
CA SER A 7 2.01 2.77 7.31
C SER A 7 2.16 3.69 8.53
N TYR A 8 3.13 4.60 8.46
CA TYR A 8 3.40 5.57 9.52
C TYR A 8 2.74 6.92 9.23
N THR A 9 2.10 7.49 10.24
CA THR A 9 1.66 8.89 10.24
C THR A 9 2.87 9.84 10.31
N PRO A 10 2.70 11.13 9.93
CA PRO A 10 3.76 12.12 10.07
C PRO A 10 4.26 12.28 11.51
N ALA A 11 3.35 12.20 12.50
CA ALA A 11 3.69 12.30 13.91
C ALA A 11 4.57 11.13 14.37
N GLU A 12 4.18 9.90 14.03
CA GLU A 12 4.96 8.71 14.38
C GLU A 12 6.33 8.69 13.67
N LYS A 13 6.43 9.16 12.42
CA LYS A 13 7.73 9.29 11.74
C LYS A 13 8.67 10.21 12.51
N ARG A 14 8.17 11.37 12.96
CA ARG A 14 8.95 12.34 13.76
C ARG A 14 9.36 11.74 15.11
N GLN A 15 8.41 11.13 15.81
CA GLN A 15 8.65 10.51 17.10
C GLN A 15 9.66 9.36 16.99
N ARG A 16 9.50 8.49 16.01
CA ARG A 16 10.42 7.38 15.72
C ARG A 16 11.83 7.88 15.40
N ALA A 17 11.97 8.89 14.54
CA ALA A 17 13.27 9.48 14.23
C ALA A 17 13.95 10.06 15.48
N TRP A 18 13.19 10.78 16.32
CA TRP A 18 13.71 11.31 17.58
C TRP A 18 14.16 10.20 18.54
N LEU A 19 13.35 9.14 18.70
CA LEU A 19 13.69 7.98 19.54
C LEU A 19 14.92 7.25 19.03
N LEU A 20 15.08 7.09 17.72
CA LEU A 20 16.27 6.47 17.12
C LEU A 20 17.53 7.29 17.39
N VAL A 21 17.47 8.62 17.21
CA VAL A 21 18.60 9.51 17.54
C VAL A 21 18.94 9.43 19.03
N ARG A 22 17.94 9.41 19.90
CA ARG A 22 18.16 9.29 21.35
C ARG A 22 18.79 7.95 21.73
N THR A 23 18.30 6.85 21.14
CA THR A 23 18.84 5.51 21.36
C THR A 23 20.28 5.42 20.86
N ALA A 24 20.59 5.97 19.68
CA ALA A 24 21.95 6.00 19.14
C ALA A 24 22.92 6.77 20.05
N LYS A 25 22.50 7.94 20.58
CA LYS A 25 23.30 8.70 21.55
C LYS A 25 23.55 7.93 22.84
N GLN A 26 22.55 7.18 23.33
CA GLN A 26 22.72 6.35 24.52
C GLN A 26 23.60 5.12 24.27
N ALA A 27 23.53 4.53 23.08
CA ALA A 27 24.40 3.41 22.69
C ALA A 27 25.86 3.84 22.64
N ALA A 28 26.15 5.04 22.13
CA ALA A 28 27.50 5.61 22.14
C ALA A 28 28.04 5.88 23.56
N ALA A 29 27.17 5.90 24.58
CA ALA A 29 27.52 6.11 25.98
C ALA A 29 27.31 4.84 26.84
N ASP A 30 27.09 3.67 26.23
CA ASP A 30 26.78 2.40 26.89
C ASP A 30 25.65 2.47 27.94
N ALA A 31 24.68 3.36 27.72
CA ALA A 31 23.59 3.68 28.67
C ALA A 31 22.20 3.59 28.04
N VAL A 32 21.97 2.57 27.20
CA VAL A 32 20.70 2.39 26.46
C VAL A 32 19.54 2.12 27.42
N ASP A 33 18.54 3.00 27.41
CA ASP A 33 17.30 2.80 28.16
C ASP A 33 16.37 1.85 27.39
N PRO A 34 16.04 0.65 27.94
CA PRO A 34 15.15 -0.30 27.29
C PRO A 34 13.74 0.24 27.07
N LYS A 35 13.33 1.31 27.78
CA LYS A 35 12.04 1.96 27.56
C LYS A 35 11.95 2.62 26.18
N LEU A 36 13.06 3.10 25.61
CA LEU A 36 13.05 3.71 24.27
C LEU A 36 12.79 2.67 23.19
N ASN A 37 13.39 1.48 23.31
CA ASN A 37 13.12 0.35 22.41
C ASN A 37 11.65 -0.07 22.49
N ARG A 38 11.09 -0.18 23.70
CA ARG A 38 9.66 -0.48 23.87
C ARG A 38 8.74 0.57 23.24
N GLN A 39 9.14 1.85 23.23
CA GLN A 39 8.38 2.90 22.57
C GLN A 39 8.46 2.80 21.04
N LEU A 40 9.65 2.49 20.50
CA LEU A 40 9.85 2.21 19.08
C LEU A 40 9.00 1.00 18.65
N ASP A 41 9.01 -0.09 19.42
CA ASP A 41 8.25 -1.30 19.13
C ASP A 41 6.75 -1.04 19.05
N ARG A 42 6.20 -0.23 19.96
CA ARG A 42 4.78 0.15 19.94
C ARG A 42 4.43 0.95 18.68
N ILE A 43 5.29 1.88 18.27
CA ILE A 43 5.08 2.67 17.04
C ILE A 43 5.13 1.74 15.83
N ASP A 44 6.11 0.85 15.77
CA ASP A 44 6.30 -0.07 14.65
C ASP A 44 5.16 -1.11 14.58
N GLN A 45 4.61 -1.53 15.71
CA GLN A 45 3.43 -2.41 15.79
C GLN A 45 2.16 -1.70 15.31
N ALA A 46 1.87 -0.50 15.80
CA ALA A 46 0.71 0.28 15.36
C ALA A 46 0.77 0.60 13.85
N ALA A 47 1.97 0.93 13.34
CA ALA A 47 2.20 1.15 11.92
C ALA A 47 2.05 -0.13 11.09
N ALA A 48 2.45 -1.29 11.63
CA ALA A 48 2.25 -2.58 10.98
C ALA A 48 0.76 -2.96 10.90
N GLU A 49 0.00 -2.78 11.98
CA GLU A 49 -1.45 -3.05 11.99
C GLU A 49 -2.20 -2.20 10.96
N ARG A 50 -1.89 -0.89 10.86
CA ARG A 50 -2.45 -0.04 9.81
C ARG A 50 -1.98 -0.47 8.42
N GLY A 51 -0.68 -0.75 8.27
CA GLY A 51 -0.11 -1.23 7.02
C GLY A 51 -0.82 -2.48 6.51
N GLN A 52 -1.06 -3.47 7.36
CA GLN A 52 -1.80 -4.69 6.98
C GLN A 52 -3.21 -4.38 6.46
N ARG A 53 -3.95 -3.47 7.11
CA ARG A 53 -5.29 -3.06 6.66
C ARG A 53 -5.25 -2.36 5.31
N GLU A 54 -4.30 -1.44 5.12
CA GLU A 54 -4.09 -0.73 3.86
C GLU A 54 -3.66 -1.68 2.73
N ALA A 55 -2.73 -2.59 3.01
CA ALA A 55 -2.29 -3.60 2.05
C ALA A 55 -3.45 -4.51 1.62
N ALA A 56 -4.24 -4.99 2.57
CA ALA A 56 -5.44 -5.78 2.26
C ALA A 56 -6.46 -4.98 1.44
N ALA A 57 -6.60 -3.68 1.68
CA ALA A 57 -7.46 -2.81 0.88
C ALA A 57 -6.93 -2.63 -0.55
N LEU A 58 -5.61 -2.44 -0.73
CA LEU A 58 -4.97 -2.34 -2.04
C LEU A 58 -5.15 -3.62 -2.85
N VAL A 59 -4.92 -4.79 -2.24
CA VAL A 59 -5.13 -6.10 -2.89
C VAL A 59 -6.57 -6.25 -3.36
N ARG A 60 -7.56 -5.99 -2.48
CA ARG A 60 -8.99 -6.05 -2.85
C ARG A 60 -9.33 -5.09 -3.99
N GLN A 61 -8.75 -3.89 -3.98
CA GLN A 61 -8.98 -2.90 -5.03
C GLN A 61 -8.40 -3.35 -6.37
N ASP A 62 -7.21 -3.96 -6.36
CA ASP A 62 -6.56 -4.49 -7.55
C ASP A 62 -7.33 -5.67 -8.15
N GLU A 63 -7.75 -6.62 -7.31
CA GLU A 63 -8.60 -7.74 -7.73
C GLU A 63 -9.90 -7.24 -8.38
N LYS A 64 -10.56 -6.26 -7.77
CA LYS A 64 -11.76 -5.62 -8.33
C LYS A 64 -11.48 -4.94 -9.67
N ALA A 65 -10.35 -4.26 -9.81
CA ALA A 65 -9.98 -3.60 -11.06
C ALA A 65 -9.69 -4.61 -12.18
N LYS A 66 -9.01 -5.72 -11.87
CA LYS A 66 -8.76 -6.83 -12.81
C LYS A 66 -10.07 -7.50 -13.24
N ALA A 67 -10.97 -7.77 -12.31
CA ALA A 67 -12.29 -8.30 -12.62
C ALA A 67 -13.10 -7.35 -13.53
N THR A 68 -13.04 -6.05 -13.25
CA THR A 68 -13.72 -5.02 -14.06
C THR A 68 -13.14 -4.97 -15.48
N LEU A 69 -11.81 -5.06 -15.63
CA LEU A 69 -11.15 -5.14 -16.94
C LEU A 69 -11.56 -6.40 -17.70
N ALA A 70 -11.63 -7.55 -17.04
CA ALA A 70 -12.09 -8.79 -17.66
C ALA A 70 -13.53 -8.66 -18.18
N ALA A 71 -14.43 -8.11 -17.36
CA ALA A 71 -15.82 -7.85 -17.75
C ALA A 71 -15.91 -6.87 -18.95
N ALA A 72 -15.15 -5.79 -18.93
CA ALA A 72 -15.13 -4.82 -20.04
C ALA A 72 -14.58 -5.44 -21.34
N LYS A 73 -13.56 -6.30 -21.26
CA LYS A 73 -13.07 -7.07 -22.41
C LYS A 73 -14.11 -8.07 -22.94
N ALA A 74 -14.95 -8.65 -22.08
CA ALA A 74 -16.04 -9.52 -22.51
C ALA A 74 -17.15 -8.72 -23.20
N ALA A 75 -17.55 -7.58 -22.61
CA ALA A 75 -18.53 -6.67 -23.19
C ALA A 75 -18.09 -6.15 -24.58
N GLU A 76 -16.82 -5.77 -24.75
CA GLU A 76 -16.29 -5.35 -26.05
C GLU A 76 -16.38 -6.45 -27.10
N ARG A 77 -16.13 -7.72 -26.73
CA ARG A 77 -16.27 -8.86 -27.65
C ARG A 77 -17.72 -9.14 -28.03
N ALA A 78 -18.65 -8.91 -27.10
CA ALA A 78 -20.08 -9.09 -27.34
C ALA A 78 -20.71 -7.92 -28.12
N ALA A 79 -20.13 -6.71 -28.03
CA ALA A 79 -20.66 -5.50 -28.66
C ALA A 79 -20.62 -5.56 -30.19
N ARG A 80 -21.68 -5.05 -30.83
CA ARG A 80 -21.84 -5.01 -32.29
C ARG A 80 -22.20 -3.60 -32.76
N GLY A 81 -21.87 -3.29 -34.01
CA GLY A 81 -22.25 -2.03 -34.65
C GLY A 81 -21.79 -0.79 -33.87
N LYS A 82 -22.72 0.13 -33.61
CA LYS A 82 -22.47 1.45 -33.00
C LYS A 82 -22.00 1.36 -31.55
N ASP A 83 -22.36 0.30 -30.82
CA ASP A 83 -22.00 0.15 -29.39
C ASP A 83 -20.55 -0.29 -29.17
N ARG A 84 -19.90 -0.81 -30.22
CA ARG A 84 -18.53 -1.31 -30.12
C ARG A 84 -17.51 -0.22 -29.79
N ALA A 85 -17.74 1.01 -30.26
CA ALA A 85 -16.88 2.14 -29.93
C ALA A 85 -16.95 2.48 -28.43
N ALA A 86 -18.15 2.57 -27.88
CA ALA A 86 -18.37 2.81 -26.45
C ALA A 86 -17.79 1.68 -25.58
N ALA A 87 -17.97 0.42 -25.98
CA ALA A 87 -17.41 -0.73 -25.26
C ALA A 87 -15.87 -0.73 -25.25
N ARG A 88 -15.24 -0.35 -26.37
CA ARG A 88 -13.78 -0.19 -26.46
C ARG A 88 -13.27 0.89 -25.50
N ASP A 89 -13.95 2.02 -25.41
CA ASP A 89 -13.54 3.12 -24.54
C ASP A 89 -13.73 2.76 -23.06
N ALA A 90 -14.83 2.07 -22.71
CA ALA A 90 -15.01 1.50 -21.37
C ALA A 90 -13.90 0.50 -21.00
N ARG A 91 -13.49 -0.35 -21.95
CA ARG A 91 -12.37 -1.29 -21.78
C ARG A 91 -11.03 -0.58 -21.58
N LYS A 92 -10.76 0.51 -22.30
CA LYS A 92 -9.56 1.33 -22.10
C LYS A 92 -9.55 1.99 -20.72
N GLU A 93 -10.70 2.50 -20.27
CA GLU A 93 -10.81 3.09 -18.93
C GLU A 93 -10.58 2.05 -17.83
N ALA A 94 -11.17 0.86 -17.96
CA ALA A 94 -10.93 -0.24 -17.04
C ALA A 94 -9.45 -0.66 -17.02
N GLU A 95 -8.77 -0.66 -18.17
CA GLU A 95 -7.33 -0.93 -18.25
C GLU A 95 -6.50 0.13 -17.51
N ARG A 96 -6.82 1.42 -17.71
CA ARG A 96 -6.12 2.51 -17.01
C ARG A 96 -6.22 2.33 -15.50
N ARG A 97 -7.40 1.96 -14.99
CA ARG A 97 -7.63 1.70 -13.57
C ARG A 97 -6.85 0.49 -13.06
N ALA A 98 -6.88 -0.63 -13.76
CA ALA A 98 -6.11 -1.83 -13.39
C ALA A 98 -4.59 -1.54 -13.34
N ARG A 99 -4.04 -0.82 -14.32
CA ARG A 99 -2.63 -0.42 -14.29
C ARG A 99 -2.30 0.54 -13.14
N ALA A 100 -3.24 1.41 -12.77
CA ALA A 100 -3.06 2.32 -11.64
C ALA A 100 -3.02 1.57 -10.30
N THR A 101 -3.88 0.56 -10.11
CA THR A 101 -3.89 -0.27 -8.90
C THR A 101 -2.64 -1.13 -8.80
N GLU A 102 -2.20 -1.74 -9.91
CA GLU A 102 -0.95 -2.51 -9.96
C GLU A 102 0.27 -1.63 -9.61
N LYS A 103 0.31 -0.39 -10.10
CA LYS A 103 1.37 0.56 -9.76
C LYS A 103 1.33 0.96 -8.29
N ALA A 104 0.14 1.09 -7.71
CA ALA A 104 -0.01 1.39 -6.28
C ALA A 104 0.48 0.22 -5.41
N MET A 105 0.12 -1.02 -5.76
CA MET A 105 0.63 -2.23 -5.10
C MET A 105 2.16 -2.31 -5.17
N ARG A 106 2.75 -2.13 -6.35
CA ARG A 106 4.21 -2.16 -6.51
C ARG A 106 4.92 -1.10 -5.67
N ARG A 107 4.34 0.11 -5.57
CA ARG A 107 4.88 1.19 -4.72
C ARG A 107 4.77 0.87 -3.23
N ALA A 108 3.79 0.08 -2.83
CA ALA A 108 3.63 -0.42 -1.47
C ALA A 108 4.51 -1.67 -1.19
N GLY A 109 5.21 -2.21 -2.19
CA GLY A 109 6.01 -3.44 -2.04
C GLY A 109 5.17 -4.72 -1.96
N LEU A 110 3.95 -4.68 -2.52
CA LEU A 110 3.00 -5.80 -2.59
C LEU A 110 3.03 -6.49 -3.95
#